data_AF-A0AAD3A398-F1
#
_entry.id   AF-A0AAD3A398-F1
#
_cell.length_a   1.000
_cell.length_b   1.000
_cell.length_c   1.000
_cell.angle_alpha   90.00
_cell.angle_beta   90.00
_cell.angle_gamma   90.00
#
_symmetry.space_group_name_H-M   'P 1'
#
loop_
_entity.id
_entity.type
_entity.pdbx_description
1 polymer ?
#
loop_
_entity_poly.entity_id
_entity_poly.type
_entity_poly.pdbx_seq_one_letter_code
_entity_poly.pdbx_strand_id
1 'polypeptide(L)'
;MTSSLITKKKIAKSFKRLFISQAFDKISVSDIMEDAGIRRQTFYNHFVDKYALLEWIFQTELSEQVTDNLDYISGFQLLSELLTFFKMNQEFYIKLFQIEDQNDFSSYFESYCEQLVDKLLSDYSKSNFSQKERVTFINYHSKALSYFIKYELINNSKEELFNRKVIEKIIRTSIENY
;
A
#
# COMPACT_ATOMS: atom_id res chain seq x y z
N MET A 1 -9.01 14.13 -20.81
CA MET A 1 -8.21 13.20 -19.97
C MET A 1 -8.99 12.67 -18.76
N THR A 2 -9.97 13.41 -18.23
CA THR A 2 -10.80 13.01 -17.06
C THR A 2 -11.62 11.73 -17.26
N SER A 3 -12.10 11.45 -18.48
CA SER A 3 -12.90 10.25 -18.76
C SER A 3 -12.14 8.94 -18.55
N SER A 4 -10.83 8.92 -18.87
CA SER A 4 -10.00 7.71 -18.76
C SER A 4 -9.79 7.29 -17.31
N LEU A 5 -9.53 8.25 -16.41
CA LEU A 5 -9.33 7.97 -14.99
C LEU A 5 -10.63 7.53 -14.30
N ILE A 6 -11.77 8.14 -14.65
CA ILE A 6 -13.09 7.73 -14.15
C ILE A 6 -13.37 6.29 -14.54
N THR A 7 -13.12 5.91 -15.80
CA THR A 7 -13.28 4.53 -16.27
C THR A 7 -12.33 3.57 -15.55
N LYS A 8 -11.04 3.92 -15.39
CA LYS A 8 -10.07 3.11 -14.63
C LYS A 8 -10.54 2.88 -13.19
N LYS A 9 -10.95 3.93 -12.46
CA LYS A 9 -11.45 3.80 -11.07
C LYS A 9 -12.72 2.94 -11.01
N LYS A 10 -13.60 3.00 -12.02
CA LYS A 10 -14.79 2.13 -12.11
C LYS A 10 -14.41 0.66 -12.31
N ILE A 11 -13.49 0.37 -13.23
CA ILE A 11 -12.96 -0.99 -13.46
C ILE A 11 -12.29 -1.53 -12.19
N ALA A 12 -11.47 -0.71 -11.52
CA ALA A 12 -10.81 -1.09 -10.28
C ALA A 12 -11.79 -1.40 -9.15
N LYS A 13 -12.83 -0.59 -8.97
CA LYS A 13 -13.88 -0.87 -7.96
C LYS A 13 -14.55 -2.22 -8.18
N SER A 14 -14.83 -2.57 -9.44
CA SER A 14 -15.38 -3.88 -9.81
C SER A 14 -14.40 -5.01 -9.54
N PHE A 15 -13.15 -4.86 -9.96
CA PHE A 15 -12.10 -5.84 -9.68
C PHE A 15 -11.91 -6.05 -8.16
N LYS A 16 -11.82 -4.99 -7.34
CA LYS A 16 -11.65 -5.11 -5.88
C LYS A 16 -12.82 -5.91 -5.26
N ARG A 17 -14.06 -5.65 -5.69
CA ARG A 17 -15.25 -6.38 -5.22
C ARG A 17 -15.16 -7.87 -5.54
N LEU A 18 -14.81 -8.22 -6.77
CA LEU A 18 -14.62 -9.61 -7.20
C LEU A 18 -13.43 -10.25 -6.48
N PHE A 19 -12.32 -9.53 -6.32
CA PHE A 19 -11.11 -10.05 -5.70
C PHE A 19 -11.28 -10.37 -4.22
N ILE A 20 -12.17 -9.70 -3.50
CA ILE A 20 -12.53 -10.07 -2.13
C ILE A 20 -13.25 -11.44 -2.12
N SER A 21 -14.20 -11.69 -3.02
CA SER A 21 -15.08 -12.87 -2.98
C SER A 21 -14.53 -14.12 -3.70
N GLN A 22 -13.58 -13.99 -4.62
CA GLN A 22 -13.03 -15.13 -5.40
C GLN A 22 -11.50 -15.08 -5.51
N ALA A 23 -10.88 -16.22 -5.83
CA ALA A 23 -9.44 -16.31 -6.03
C ALA A 23 -9.00 -15.53 -7.28
N PHE A 24 -7.80 -14.93 -7.24
CA PHE A 24 -7.29 -14.09 -8.32
C PHE A 24 -7.36 -14.78 -9.69
N ASP A 25 -6.96 -16.04 -9.78
CA ASP A 25 -6.93 -16.81 -11.03
C ASP A 25 -8.31 -17.05 -11.64
N LYS A 26 -9.35 -17.07 -10.82
CA LYS A 26 -10.74 -17.29 -11.26
C LYS A 26 -11.41 -16.03 -11.81
N ILE A 27 -10.85 -14.86 -11.54
CA ILE A 27 -11.36 -13.60 -12.07
C ILE A 27 -10.90 -13.43 -13.52
N SER A 28 -11.85 -13.33 -14.44
CA SER A 28 -11.59 -13.00 -15.84
C SER A 28 -11.85 -11.52 -16.13
N VAL A 29 -11.27 -11.02 -17.23
CA VAL A 29 -11.60 -9.68 -17.75
C VAL A 29 -13.10 -9.57 -18.06
N SER A 30 -13.76 -10.66 -18.46
CA SER A 30 -15.19 -10.66 -18.71
C SER A 30 -15.98 -10.41 -17.43
N ASP A 31 -15.65 -11.10 -16.33
CA ASP A 31 -16.33 -10.92 -15.04
C ASP A 31 -16.21 -9.48 -14.53
N ILE A 32 -14.99 -8.91 -14.60
CA ILE A 32 -14.72 -7.53 -14.18
C ILE A 32 -15.58 -6.54 -14.96
N MET A 33 -15.67 -6.73 -16.28
CA MET A 33 -16.32 -5.78 -17.17
C MET A 33 -17.85 -5.92 -17.15
N GLU A 34 -18.36 -7.14 -16.96
CA GLU A 34 -19.77 -7.40 -16.69
C GLU A 34 -20.20 -6.74 -15.37
N ASP A 35 -19.45 -6.98 -14.29
CA ASP A 35 -19.69 -6.38 -12.98
C ASP A 35 -19.57 -4.84 -13.00
N ALA A 36 -18.72 -4.28 -13.86
CA ALA A 36 -18.59 -2.83 -14.06
C ALA A 36 -19.70 -2.24 -14.93
N GLY A 37 -20.47 -3.06 -15.67
CA GLY A 37 -21.41 -2.61 -16.68
C GLY A 37 -20.72 -1.83 -17.82
N ILE A 38 -19.55 -2.30 -18.26
CA ILE A 38 -18.76 -1.69 -19.33
C ILE A 38 -18.48 -2.76 -20.39
N ARG A 39 -18.48 -2.38 -21.67
CA ARG A 39 -18.11 -3.30 -22.77
C ARG A 39 -16.70 -3.85 -22.56
N ARG A 40 -16.53 -5.18 -22.67
CA ARG A 40 -15.25 -5.89 -22.48
C ARG A 40 -14.08 -5.25 -23.24
N GLN A 41 -14.29 -4.86 -24.49
CA GLN A 41 -13.23 -4.27 -25.32
C GLN A 41 -12.64 -2.98 -24.73
N THR A 42 -13.42 -2.23 -23.96
CA THR A 42 -12.96 -1.00 -23.29
C THR A 42 -11.87 -1.27 -22.25
N PHE A 43 -11.81 -2.49 -21.69
CA PHE A 43 -10.75 -2.86 -20.75
C PHE A 43 -9.36 -2.65 -21.34
N TYR A 44 -9.17 -3.11 -22.58
CA TYR A 44 -7.90 -3.09 -23.29
C TYR A 44 -7.47 -1.69 -23.73
N ASN A 45 -8.33 -0.69 -23.60
CA ASN A 45 -7.95 0.72 -23.75
C ASN A 45 -7.21 1.25 -22.52
N HIS A 46 -7.27 0.54 -21.39
CA HIS A 46 -6.76 0.99 -20.10
C HIS A 46 -5.72 0.05 -19.49
N PHE A 47 -5.88 -1.26 -19.66
CA PHE A 47 -5.04 -2.29 -19.06
C PHE A 47 -4.82 -3.43 -20.07
N VAL A 48 -3.58 -3.94 -20.13
CA VAL A 48 -3.24 -5.05 -21.02
C VAL A 48 -3.84 -6.38 -20.53
N ASP A 49 -3.93 -6.56 -19.22
CA ASP A 49 -4.52 -7.71 -18.55
C ASP A 49 -4.92 -7.37 -17.10
N LYS A 50 -5.36 -8.38 -16.33
CA LYS A 50 -5.76 -8.22 -14.93
C LYS A 50 -4.58 -8.00 -13.97
N TYR A 51 -3.35 -8.36 -14.35
CA TYR A 51 -2.15 -8.11 -13.55
C TYR A 51 -1.79 -6.63 -13.59
N ALA A 52 -1.79 -6.03 -14.79
CA ALA A 52 -1.59 -4.60 -14.97
C ALA A 52 -2.68 -3.76 -14.28
N LEU A 53 -3.91 -4.26 -14.23
CA LEU A 53 -4.96 -3.65 -13.42
C LEU A 53 -4.63 -3.72 -11.92
N LEU A 54 -4.24 -4.90 -11.43
CA LEU A 54 -3.91 -5.08 -10.02
C LEU A 54 -2.75 -4.18 -9.58
N GLU A 55 -1.69 -4.13 -10.39
CA GLU A 55 -0.54 -3.25 -10.20
C GLU A 55 -0.95 -1.78 -10.14
N TRP A 56 -1.74 -1.35 -11.13
CA TRP A 56 -2.24 0.02 -11.16
C TRP A 56 -3.07 0.36 -9.92
N ILE A 57 -3.90 -0.56 -9.41
CA ILE A 57 -4.71 -0.35 -8.21
C ILE A 57 -3.82 -0.08 -7.00
N PHE A 58 -2.90 -0.99 -6.68
CA PHE A 58 -2.13 -0.84 -5.45
C PHE A 58 -1.10 0.30 -5.56
N GLN A 59 -0.52 0.57 -6.74
CA GLN A 59 0.38 1.71 -6.91
C GLN A 59 -0.36 3.03 -6.74
N THR A 60 -1.55 3.16 -7.34
CA THR A 60 -2.36 4.37 -7.19
C THR A 60 -2.77 4.58 -5.73
N GLU A 61 -3.27 3.54 -5.07
CA GLU A 61 -3.71 3.65 -3.68
C GLU A 61 -2.54 3.95 -2.72
N LEU A 62 -1.38 3.28 -2.87
CA LEU A 62 -0.22 3.55 -2.01
C LEU A 62 0.42 4.93 -2.29
N SER A 63 0.42 5.40 -3.55
CA SER A 63 0.84 6.78 -3.87
C SER A 63 -0.08 7.79 -3.20
N GLU A 64 -1.39 7.61 -3.32
CA GLU A 64 -2.41 8.48 -2.69
C GLU A 64 -2.28 8.47 -1.15
N GLN A 65 -1.79 7.38 -0.52
CA GLN A 65 -1.58 7.31 0.93
C GLN A 65 -0.21 7.82 1.40
N VAL A 66 0.83 7.71 0.58
CA VAL A 66 2.21 8.00 0.98
C VAL A 66 2.80 9.13 0.14
N THR A 67 3.15 8.83 -1.11
CA THR A 67 3.95 9.71 -1.98
C THR A 67 3.28 11.07 -2.20
N ASP A 68 1.97 11.08 -2.47
CA ASP A 68 1.23 12.30 -2.80
C ASP A 68 1.05 13.22 -1.57
N ASN A 69 1.26 12.69 -0.35
CA ASN A 69 1.08 13.40 0.91
C ASN A 69 2.40 13.78 1.62
N LEU A 70 3.56 13.35 1.08
CA LEU A 70 4.88 13.56 1.71
C LEU A 70 5.18 15.02 2.06
N ASP A 71 4.75 15.95 1.22
CA ASP A 71 5.01 17.39 1.39
C ASP A 71 3.89 18.13 2.15
N TYR A 72 2.76 17.47 2.40
CA TYR A 72 1.56 18.12 2.96
C TYR A 72 1.32 17.78 4.43
N ILE A 73 1.74 16.60 4.89
CA ILE A 73 1.52 16.14 6.27
C ILE A 73 2.81 15.62 6.92
N SER A 74 2.80 15.55 8.26
CA SER A 74 3.94 15.02 9.01
C SER A 74 4.11 13.51 8.83
N GLY A 75 5.33 13.00 8.99
CA GLY A 75 5.62 11.57 8.87
C GLY A 75 4.79 10.69 9.83
N PHE A 76 4.52 11.14 11.06
CA PHE A 76 3.66 10.38 11.99
C PHE A 76 2.18 10.43 11.60
N GLN A 77 1.72 11.53 11.00
CA GLN A 77 0.37 11.57 10.42
C GLN A 77 0.26 10.62 9.22
N LEU A 78 1.25 10.62 8.34
CA LEU A 78 1.34 9.72 7.19
C LEU A 78 1.33 8.25 7.62
N LEU A 79 2.12 7.89 8.64
CA LEU A 79 2.09 6.57 9.25
C LEU A 79 0.70 6.21 9.78
N SER A 80 0.03 7.14 10.46
CA SER A 80 -1.34 6.91 10.95
C SER A 80 -2.31 6.65 9.81
N GLU A 81 -2.29 7.47 8.76
CA GLU A 81 -3.19 7.34 7.62
C GLU A 81 -2.96 6.01 6.90
N LEU A 82 -1.70 5.61 6.72
CA LEU A 82 -1.34 4.30 6.15
C LEU A 82 -1.91 3.13 6.97
N LEU A 83 -1.75 3.14 8.30
CA LEU A 83 -2.28 2.09 9.17
C LEU A 83 -3.82 2.05 9.14
N THR A 84 -4.47 3.21 9.14
CA THR A 84 -5.93 3.31 8.99
C THR A 84 -6.40 2.78 7.64
N PHE A 85 -5.68 3.11 6.56
CA PHE A 85 -5.98 2.65 5.21
C PHE A 85 -5.96 1.12 5.12
N PHE A 86 -4.91 0.47 5.63
CA PHE A 86 -4.84 -0.99 5.65
C PHE A 86 -5.93 -1.62 6.51
N LYS A 87 -6.26 -1.02 7.66
CA LYS A 87 -7.36 -1.50 8.51
C LYS A 87 -8.71 -1.43 7.78
N MET A 88 -8.99 -0.34 7.06
CA MET A 88 -10.23 -0.15 6.30
C MET A 88 -10.33 -1.05 5.06
N ASN A 89 -9.20 -1.45 4.48
CA ASN A 89 -9.13 -2.24 3.25
C ASN A 89 -8.57 -3.66 3.47
N GLN A 90 -8.60 -4.16 4.72
CA GLN A 90 -7.90 -5.38 5.14
C GLN A 90 -8.20 -6.59 4.26
N GLU A 91 -9.46 -6.82 3.89
CA GLU A 91 -9.86 -8.00 3.11
C GLU A 91 -9.17 -8.05 1.75
N PHE A 92 -9.03 -6.91 1.10
CA PHE A 92 -8.34 -6.80 -0.18
C PHE A 92 -6.84 -7.02 -0.02
N TYR A 93 -6.21 -6.34 0.95
CA TYR A 93 -4.77 -6.36 1.12
C TYR A 93 -4.24 -7.68 1.72
N ILE A 94 -5.02 -8.37 2.55
CA ILE A 94 -4.70 -9.74 3.01
C ILE A 94 -4.56 -10.67 1.80
N LYS A 95 -5.56 -10.68 0.92
CA LYS A 95 -5.52 -11.51 -0.29
C LYS A 95 -4.40 -11.08 -1.24
N LEU A 96 -4.15 -9.77 -1.34
CA LEU A 96 -3.07 -9.24 -2.18
C LEU A 96 -1.68 -9.72 -1.71
N PHE A 97 -1.42 -9.68 -0.40
CA PHE A 97 -0.15 -10.17 0.16
C PHE A 97 0.06 -11.68 0.03
N GLN A 98 -1.00 -12.45 -0.27
CA GLN A 98 -0.98 -13.90 -0.47
C GLN A 98 -0.77 -14.30 -1.94
N ILE A 99 -0.76 -13.35 -2.88
CA ILE A 99 -0.42 -13.65 -4.28
C ILE A 99 1.10 -13.79 -4.36
N GLU A 100 1.58 -15.02 -4.48
CA GLU A 100 3.03 -15.33 -4.59
C GLU A 100 3.54 -15.29 -6.04
N ASP A 101 2.65 -15.45 -7.04
CA ASP A 101 3.00 -15.52 -8.46
C ASP A 101 2.87 -14.15 -9.17
N GLN A 102 3.93 -13.76 -9.89
CA GLN A 102 4.04 -12.57 -10.77
C GLN A 102 3.77 -11.18 -10.16
N ASN A 103 3.28 -11.10 -8.93
CA ASN A 103 2.96 -9.84 -8.27
C ASN A 103 4.02 -9.48 -7.21
N ASP A 104 4.78 -8.41 -7.45
CA ASP A 104 5.80 -7.93 -6.53
C ASP A 104 5.27 -6.89 -5.53
N PHE A 105 4.02 -7.05 -5.09
CA PHE A 105 3.37 -6.10 -4.17
C PHE A 105 4.22 -5.86 -2.90
N SER A 106 4.89 -6.90 -2.39
CA SER A 106 5.72 -6.77 -1.19
C SER A 106 6.89 -5.80 -1.41
N SER A 107 7.59 -5.86 -2.55
CA SER A 107 8.71 -4.94 -2.82
C SER A 107 8.24 -3.53 -3.13
N TYR A 108 7.11 -3.39 -3.84
CA TYR A 108 6.48 -2.08 -3.99
C TYR A 108 6.13 -1.48 -2.64
N PHE A 109 5.45 -2.23 -1.78
CA PHE A 109 5.07 -1.76 -0.46
C PHE A 109 6.26 -1.39 0.41
N GLU A 110 7.35 -2.18 0.37
CA GLU A 110 8.60 -1.83 1.04
C GLU A 110 9.14 -0.48 0.57
N SER A 111 9.10 -0.19 -0.74
CA SER A 111 9.53 1.10 -1.30
C SER A 111 8.69 2.28 -0.80
N TYR A 112 7.38 2.08 -0.54
CA TYR A 112 6.55 3.11 0.09
C TYR A 112 6.87 3.27 1.58
N CYS A 113 7.19 2.18 2.29
CA CYS A 113 7.68 2.26 3.67
C CYS A 113 9.02 2.98 3.76
N GLU A 114 9.92 2.83 2.78
CA GLU A 114 11.18 3.59 2.71
C GLU A 114 10.93 5.09 2.63
N GLN A 115 10.02 5.54 1.75
CA GLN A 115 9.63 6.95 1.65
C GLN A 115 9.06 7.49 2.97
N LEU A 116 8.17 6.73 3.61
CA LEU A 116 7.59 7.10 4.90
C LEU A 116 8.66 7.21 6.00
N VAL A 117 9.60 6.26 6.07
CA VAL A 117 10.67 6.28 7.06
C VAL A 117 11.66 7.41 6.80
N ASP A 118 11.99 7.67 5.54
CA ASP A 118 12.83 8.82 5.15
C ASP A 118 12.18 10.15 5.55
N LYS A 119 10.85 10.27 5.36
CA LYS A 119 10.06 11.41 5.84
C LYS A 119 10.08 11.53 7.36
N LEU A 120 9.85 10.45 8.10
CA LEU A 120 9.91 10.42 9.56
C LEU A 120 11.29 10.86 10.06
N LEU A 121 12.36 10.35 9.45
CA LEU A 121 13.72 10.72 9.81
C LEU A 121 13.98 12.20 9.53
N SER A 122 13.51 12.71 8.38
CA SER A 122 13.70 14.11 7.99
C SER A 122 12.92 15.09 8.87
N ASP A 123 11.71 14.71 9.30
CA ASP A 123 10.86 15.57 10.13
C ASP A 123 11.34 15.65 11.59
N TYR A 124 11.95 14.59 12.12
CA TYR A 124 12.17 14.45 13.57
C TYR A 124 13.62 14.23 13.99
N SER A 125 14.55 13.94 13.07
CA SER A 125 15.98 13.86 13.42
C SER A 125 16.51 15.22 13.84
N LYS A 126 17.19 15.27 14.99
CA LYS A 126 17.98 16.43 15.43
C LYS A 126 19.47 16.25 15.15
N SER A 127 19.87 15.05 14.76
CA SER A 127 21.26 14.62 14.62
C SER A 127 21.68 14.60 13.15
N ASN A 128 22.96 14.87 12.92
CA ASN A 128 23.55 14.80 11.59
C ASN A 128 23.94 13.35 11.29
N PHE A 129 23.03 12.60 10.70
CA PHE A 129 23.31 11.26 10.17
C PHE A 129 24.33 11.35 9.04
N SER A 130 25.35 10.49 9.05
CA SER A 130 26.11 10.22 7.84
C SER A 130 25.22 9.52 6.80
N GLN A 131 25.62 9.58 5.53
CA GLN A 131 24.87 8.92 4.45
C GLN A 131 24.66 7.42 4.71
N LYS A 132 25.66 6.74 5.26
CA LYS A 132 25.60 5.29 5.55
C LYS A 132 24.61 4.97 6.67
N GLU A 133 24.60 5.81 7.72
CA GLU A 133 23.70 5.66 8.85
C GLU A 133 22.26 5.93 8.44
N ARG A 134 22.02 6.98 7.63
CA ARG A 134 20.70 7.27 7.06
C ARG A 134 20.15 6.10 6.26
N VAL A 135 20.95 5.57 5.32
CA VAL A 135 20.53 4.42 4.49
C VAL A 135 20.24 3.19 5.35
N THR A 136 21.07 2.93 6.37
CA THR A 136 20.88 1.79 7.26
C THR A 136 19.61 1.94 8.10
N PHE A 137 19.36 3.14 8.62
CA PHE A 137 18.15 3.46 9.39
C PHE A 137 16.89 3.25 8.55
N ILE A 138 16.87 3.81 7.33
CA ILE A 138 15.73 3.70 6.42
C ILE A 138 15.46 2.24 6.08
N ASN A 139 16.49 1.51 5.61
CA ASN A 139 16.34 0.11 5.20
C ASN A 139 15.89 -0.80 6.36
N TYR A 140 16.41 -0.57 7.57
CA TYR A 140 16.04 -1.38 8.73
C TYR A 140 14.59 -1.14 9.14
N HIS A 141 14.20 0.13 9.30
CA HIS A 141 12.86 0.48 9.77
C HIS A 141 11.79 0.29 8.70
N SER A 142 12.09 0.47 7.41
CA SER A 142 11.15 0.22 6.31
C SER A 142 10.80 -1.27 6.22
N LYS A 143 11.81 -2.16 6.28
CA LYS A 143 11.63 -3.62 6.30
C LYS A 143 10.86 -4.08 7.54
N ALA A 144 11.19 -3.55 8.71
CA ALA A 144 10.49 -3.88 9.93
C ALA A 144 9.01 -3.45 9.86
N LEU A 145 8.74 -2.25 9.36
CA LEU A 145 7.38 -1.71 9.22
C LEU A 145 6.56 -2.49 8.18
N SER A 146 7.12 -2.73 6.99
CA SER A 146 6.45 -3.45 5.91
C SER A 146 6.12 -4.89 6.33
N TYR A 147 7.10 -5.58 6.93
CA TYR A 147 6.91 -6.92 7.47
C TYR A 147 5.86 -6.94 8.58
N PHE A 148 5.93 -6.01 9.53
CA PHE A 148 4.97 -5.95 10.64
C PHE A 148 3.54 -5.71 10.13
N ILE A 149 3.33 -4.79 9.19
CA ILE A 149 2.01 -4.53 8.62
C ILE A 149 1.47 -5.78 7.91
N LYS A 150 2.29 -6.44 7.08
CA LYS A 150 1.93 -7.70 6.43
C LYS A 150 1.58 -8.78 7.45
N TYR A 151 2.42 -8.95 8.47
CA TYR A 151 2.25 -9.95 9.53
C TYR A 151 0.93 -9.75 10.29
N GLU A 152 0.64 -8.52 10.71
CA GLU A 152 -0.59 -8.18 11.42
C GLU A 152 -1.82 -8.43 10.56
N LEU A 153 -1.81 -8.03 9.29
CA LEU A 153 -2.92 -8.28 8.37
C LEU A 153 -3.20 -9.77 8.19
N ILE A 154 -2.16 -10.58 7.98
CA ILE A 154 -2.33 -12.01 7.68
C ILE A 154 -2.69 -12.81 8.94
N ASN A 155 -2.11 -12.48 10.09
CA ASN A 155 -2.16 -13.34 11.28
C ASN A 155 -3.12 -12.85 12.37
N ASN A 156 -3.55 -11.58 12.36
CA ASN A 156 -4.42 -11.02 13.39
C ASN A 156 -5.78 -10.61 12.82
N SER A 157 -6.79 -11.44 13.07
CA SER A 157 -8.21 -11.18 12.72
C SER A 157 -8.98 -10.42 13.82
N LYS A 158 -8.29 -9.81 14.79
CA LYS A 158 -8.91 -9.19 15.98
C LYS A 158 -9.26 -7.72 15.78
N GLU A 159 -10.19 -7.22 16.61
CA GLU A 159 -10.75 -5.85 16.58
C GLU A 159 -9.71 -4.71 16.63
N GLU A 160 -8.49 -4.99 17.09
CA GLU A 160 -7.42 -4.02 17.30
C GLU A 160 -6.19 -4.29 16.40
N LEU A 161 -6.40 -4.32 15.08
CA LEU A 161 -5.32 -4.27 14.10
C LEU A 161 -4.42 -3.03 14.33
N PHE A 162 -3.11 -3.29 14.40
CA PHE A 162 -2.02 -2.33 14.63
C PHE A 162 -2.09 -1.58 15.97
N ASN A 163 -1.15 -1.85 16.88
CA ASN A 163 -0.94 -0.98 18.04
C ASN A 163 -0.14 0.27 17.63
N ARG A 164 -0.84 1.25 17.02
CA ARG A 164 -0.27 2.50 16.50
C ARG A 164 0.66 3.18 17.52
N LYS A 165 0.24 3.28 18.79
CA LYS A 165 1.03 3.94 19.85
C LYS A 165 2.38 3.26 20.07
N VAL A 166 2.41 1.93 20.02
CA VAL A 166 3.66 1.15 20.16
C VAL A 166 4.56 1.35 18.95
N ILE A 167 4.01 1.30 17.73
CA ILE A 167 4.77 1.50 16.49
C ILE A 167 5.39 2.91 16.47
N GLU A 168 4.59 3.94 16.74
CA GLU A 168 5.06 5.32 16.81
C GLU A 168 6.15 5.49 17.87
N LYS A 169 5.98 4.87 19.05
CA LYS A 169 6.97 4.93 20.12
C LYS A 169 8.29 4.29 19.70
N ILE A 170 8.27 3.11 19.07
CA ILE A 170 9.49 2.42 18.60
C ILE A 170 10.26 3.30 17.62
N ILE A 171 9.57 3.81 16.60
CA ILE A 171 10.18 4.66 15.57
C ILE A 171 10.71 5.96 16.19
N ARG A 172 9.88 6.67 16.97
CA ARG A 172 10.27 7.93 17.62
C ARG A 172 11.50 7.75 18.50
N THR A 173 11.50 6.73 19.35
CA THR A 173 12.62 6.44 20.25
C THR A 173 13.90 6.14 19.45
N SER A 174 13.78 5.48 18.29
CA SER A 174 14.93 5.17 17.43
C SER A 174 15.50 6.41 16.74
N ILE A 175 14.65 7.38 16.38
CA ILE A 175 15.07 8.66 15.79
C ILE A 175 15.70 9.58 16.85
N GLU A 176 15.08 9.68 18.03
CA GLU A 176 15.47 10.64 19.08
C GLU A 176 16.74 10.24 19.84
N ASN A 177 17.05 8.95 19.93
CA ASN A 177 18.25 8.46 20.64
C ASN A 177 19.45 8.22 19.70
N TYR A 178 19.41 8.79 18.50
CA TYR A 178 20.54 8.86 17.58
C TYR A 178 21.23 10.21 17.71
#